data_AF-A0A183FW79-F1
#
_entry.id   AF-A0A183FW79-F1
#
_cell.length_a   1.000
_cell.length_b   1.000
_cell.length_c   1.000
_cell.angle_alpha   90.00
_cell.angle_beta   90.00
_cell.angle_gamma   90.00
#
_symmetry.space_group_name_H-M   'P 1'
#
loop_
_entity.id
_entity.type
_entity.pdbx_description
1 polymer ?
#
loop_
_entity_poly.entity_id
_entity_poly.type
_entity_poly.pdbx_seq_one_letter_code
_entity_poly.pdbx_strand_id
1 'polypeptide(L)'
;MINTFPNFEDELTRWDKYWAMYSAGICEFTGTKKAEKAATNAQVQKLFKETIERRDDGCYVRLSYKDHHPPLPDNERIALRRLQGVIKS
;
A
#
# COMPACT_ATOMS: atom_id res chain seq x y z
N MET A 1 -48.67 -16.77 21.65
CA MET A 1 -47.41 -16.02 21.48
C MET A 1 -46.29 -16.97 21.84
N ILE A 2 -45.54 -17.48 20.86
CA ILE A 2 -44.44 -18.41 21.12
C ILE A 2 -43.15 -17.57 21.01
N ASN A 3 -42.65 -17.10 22.15
CA ASN A 3 -41.33 -16.47 22.19
C ASN A 3 -40.28 -17.59 22.18
N THR A 4 -39.94 -18.05 20.99
CA THR A 4 -38.72 -18.84 20.77
C THR A 4 -37.55 -17.87 20.75
N PHE A 5 -37.10 -17.47 21.94
CA PHE A 5 -35.77 -16.87 22.04
C PHE A 5 -34.77 -17.96 21.63
N PRO A 6 -33.89 -17.72 20.65
CA PRO A 6 -32.82 -18.66 20.35
C PRO A 6 -32.02 -18.91 21.63
N ASN A 7 -31.73 -20.18 21.90
CA ASN A 7 -30.99 -20.60 23.09
C ASN A 7 -29.65 -19.84 23.12
N PHE A 8 -29.43 -19.06 24.17
CA PHE A 8 -28.28 -18.17 24.29
C PHE A 8 -26.94 -18.92 24.17
N GLU A 9 -26.91 -20.19 24.59
CA GLU A 9 -25.73 -21.04 24.43
C GLU A 9 -25.41 -21.38 22.97
N ASP A 10 -26.44 -21.55 22.13
CA ASP A 10 -26.25 -21.84 20.71
C ASP A 10 -25.73 -20.59 19.96
N GLU A 11 -26.18 -19.40 20.35
CA GLU A 11 -25.63 -18.15 19.85
C GLU A 11 -24.19 -17.94 20.31
N LEU A 12 -23.89 -18.17 21.60
CA LEU A 12 -22.54 -18.05 22.13
C LEU A 12 -21.56 -18.98 21.39
N THR A 13 -21.96 -20.24 21.20
CA THR A 13 -21.17 -21.25 20.49
C THR A 13 -20.95 -20.86 19.02
N ARG A 14 -21.97 -20.27 18.38
CA ARG A 14 -21.87 -19.76 17.02
C ARG A 14 -20.88 -18.61 16.92
N TRP A 15 -20.91 -17.67 17.85
CA TRP A 15 -19.99 -16.54 17.89
C TRP A 15 -18.54 -16.98 18.17
N ASP A 16 -18.35 -17.93 19.08
CA ASP A 16 -17.04 -18.48 19.40
C ASP A 16 -16.40 -19.19 18.19
N LYS A 17 -17.21 -19.94 17.43
CA LYS A 17 -16.79 -20.56 16.16
C LYS A 17 -16.40 -19.53 15.09
N TYR A 18 -17.15 -18.43 14.97
CA TYR A 18 -16.78 -17.33 14.05
C TYR A 18 -15.48 -16.65 14.48
N TRP A 19 -15.31 -16.42 15.78
CA TRP A 19 -14.12 -15.81 16.33
C TRP A 19 -12.87 -16.68 16.13
N ALA A 20 -12.99 -17.99 16.37
CA ALA A 20 -11.93 -18.97 16.11
C ALA A 20 -11.56 -19.06 14.63
N MET A 21 -12.55 -18.97 13.73
CA MET A 21 -12.31 -18.96 12.29
C MET A 21 -11.61 -17.68 11.81
N TYR A 22 -11.95 -16.53 12.39
CA TYR A 22 -11.29 -15.25 12.13
C TYR A 22 -9.87 -15.20 12.70
N SER A 23 -9.66 -15.65 13.94
CA SER A 23 -8.35 -15.67 14.59
C SER A 23 -7.37 -16.67 13.95
N ALA A 24 -7.87 -17.78 13.41
CA ALA A 24 -7.07 -18.73 12.64
C ALA A 24 -6.73 -18.25 11.22
N GLY A 25 -7.17 -17.04 10.81
CA GLY A 25 -6.84 -16.45 9.51
C GLY A 25 -7.46 -17.16 8.31
N ILE A 26 -8.49 -17.99 8.53
CA ILE A 26 -9.01 -18.93 7.53
C ILE A 26 -9.90 -18.23 6.48
N CYS A 27 -10.30 -16.97 6.69
CA CYS A 27 -11.21 -16.30 5.75
C CYS A 27 -10.94 -14.80 5.55
N GLU A 28 -9.76 -14.47 5.05
CA GLU A 28 -9.66 -13.33 4.15
C GLU A 28 -9.30 -13.85 2.76
N PHE A 29 -10.29 -13.98 1.88
CA PHE A 29 -10.05 -14.14 0.45
C PHE A 29 -9.38 -12.87 -0.08
N THR A 30 -8.05 -12.80 0.09
CA THR A 30 -7.20 -11.69 -0.35
C THR A 30 -6.69 -11.89 -1.77
N GLY A 31 -7.19 -12.92 -2.48
CA GLY A 31 -6.70 -13.32 -3.80
C GLY A 31 -6.66 -12.17 -4.79
N THR A 32 -7.73 -11.38 -4.88
CA THR A 32 -7.82 -10.23 -5.80
C THR A 32 -6.87 -9.10 -5.38
N LYS A 33 -6.93 -8.63 -4.13
CA LYS A 33 -6.05 -7.56 -3.63
C LYS A 33 -4.56 -7.92 -3.71
N LYS A 34 -4.20 -9.16 -3.38
CA LYS A 34 -2.81 -9.64 -3.43
C LYS A 34 -2.33 -9.79 -4.87
N ALA A 35 -3.17 -10.30 -5.76
CA ALA A 35 -2.86 -10.43 -7.18
C ALA A 35 -2.72 -9.06 -7.87
N GLU A 36 -3.62 -8.11 -7.59
CA GLU A 36 -3.56 -6.73 -8.09
C GLU A 36 -2.28 -6.03 -7.64
N LYS A 37 -1.92 -6.17 -6.36
CA LYS A 37 -0.68 -5.62 -5.82
C LYS A 37 0.55 -6.25 -6.46
N ALA A 38 0.53 -7.57 -6.70
CA ALA A 38 1.63 -8.26 -7.37
C ALA A 38 1.78 -7.81 -8.82
N ALA A 39 0.68 -7.66 -9.56
CA ALA A 39 0.68 -7.16 -10.93
C ALA A 39 1.23 -5.73 -11.01
N THR A 40 0.77 -4.85 -10.12
CA THR A 40 1.26 -3.46 -10.02
C THR A 40 2.76 -3.42 -9.73
N ASN A 41 3.22 -4.21 -8.75
CA ASN A 41 4.65 -4.28 -8.42
C ASN A 41 5.49 -4.79 -9.58
N ALA A 42 5.01 -5.80 -10.32
CA ALA A 42 5.72 -6.32 -11.49
C ALA A 42 5.87 -5.25 -12.58
N GLN A 43 4.81 -4.46 -12.82
CA GLN A 43 4.85 -3.35 -13.78
C GLN A 43 5.83 -2.25 -13.34
N VAL A 44 5.78 -1.84 -12.07
CA VAL A 44 6.72 -0.84 -11.51
C VAL A 44 8.16 -1.35 -11.60
N GLN A 45 8.41 -2.61 -11.25
CA GLN A 45 9.75 -3.20 -11.33
C GLN A 45 10.27 -3.26 -12.76
N LYS A 46 9.41 -3.59 -13.73
CA LYS A 46 9.76 -3.60 -15.15
C LYS A 46 10.15 -2.21 -15.62
N LEU A 47 9.29 -1.21 -15.38
CA LEU A 47 9.54 0.18 -15.77
C LEU A 47 10.82 0.73 -15.13
N PHE A 48 11.04 0.45 -13.84
CA PHE A 48 12.25 0.87 -13.14
C PHE A 48 13.49 0.33 -13.85
N LYS A 49 13.55 -0.99 -14.13
CA LYS A 49 14.68 -1.62 -14.81
C LYS A 49 14.92 -1.06 -16.21
N GLU A 50 13.85 -0.79 -16.96
CA GLU A 50 13.93 -0.21 -18.30
C GLU A 50 14.47 1.22 -18.30
N THR A 51 14.28 1.96 -17.21
CA THR A 51 14.79 3.34 -17.09
C THR A 51 16.22 3.43 -16.58
N ILE A 52 16.86 2.31 -16.26
CA ILE A 52 18.26 2.31 -15.83
C ILE A 52 19.14 2.53 -17.05
N GLU A 53 19.84 3.65 -17.05
CA GLU A 53 20.84 3.99 -18.04
C GLU A 53 22.21 4.02 -17.36
N ARG A 54 23.09 3.11 -17.76
CA ARG A 54 24.47 3.08 -17.26
C ARG A 54 25.36 3.81 -18.24
N ARG A 55 26.02 4.87 -17.77
CA ARG A 55 26.98 5.68 -18.51
C ARG A 55 28.33 5.61 -17.81
N ASP A 56 29.37 6.09 -18.49
CA ASP A 56 30.74 6.08 -17.96
C ASP A 56 30.88 6.99 -16.72
N ASP A 57 30.05 8.03 -16.62
CA ASP A 57 30.01 8.99 -15.51
C ASP A 57 29.06 8.59 -14.37
N GLY A 58 28.22 7.58 -14.55
CA GLY A 58 27.33 7.11 -13.50
C GLY A 58 26.10 6.33 -13.95
N CYS A 59 25.25 6.00 -12.98
CA CYS A 59 23.98 5.31 -13.22
C CYS A 59 22.83 6.31 -13.10
N TYR A 60 22.10 6.49 -14.19
CA TYR A 60 20.92 7.33 -14.27
C TYR A 60 19.68 6.46 -14.23
N VAL A 61 18.68 6.86 -13.44
CA VAL A 61 17.41 6.15 -13.34
C VAL A 61 16.27 7.15 -13.34
N ARG A 62 15.19 6.85 -14.04
CA ARG A 62 13.97 7.66 -14.01
C ARG A 62 12.98 7.06 -13.03
N LEU A 63 12.74 7.76 -11.91
CA LEU A 63 11.70 7.37 -10.96
C LEU A 63 10.33 7.47 -11.63
N SER A 64 9.58 6.38 -11.63
CA SER A 64 8.25 6.30 -12.21
C SER A 64 7.24 7.00 -11.28
N TYR A 65 6.45 7.92 -11.81
CA TYR A 65 5.28 8.45 -11.11
C TYR A 65 4.09 7.51 -11.33
N LYS A 66 3.09 7.61 -10.44
CA LYS A 66 1.80 6.95 -10.67
C LYS A 66 1.10 7.58 -11.88
N ASP A 67 0.33 6.77 -12.60
CA ASP A 67 -0.55 7.27 -13.65
C ASP A 67 -1.54 8.29 -13.06
N HIS A 68 -1.78 9.37 -13.78
CA HIS A 68 -2.62 10.51 -13.36
C HIS A 68 -2.18 11.20 -12.06
N HIS A 69 -0.90 11.12 -11.70
CA HIS A 69 -0.37 11.90 -10.57
C HIS A 69 -0.55 13.42 -10.83
N PRO A 70 -1.05 14.21 -9.86
CA PRO A 70 -1.17 15.66 -10.02
C PRO A 70 0.20 16.30 -10.29
N PRO A 71 0.29 17.52 -10.84
CA PRO A 71 1.58 18.20 -10.95
C PRO A 71 2.29 18.24 -9.60
N LEU A 72 3.59 17.96 -9.60
CA LEU A 72 4.38 18.05 -8.36
C LEU A 72 4.33 19.49 -7.84
N PRO A 73 4.18 19.69 -6.52
CA PRO A 73 4.25 21.02 -5.94
C PRO A 73 5.64 21.62 -6.20
N ASP A 74 5.67 22.92 -6.40
CA ASP A 74 6.91 23.67 -6.62
C ASP A 74 7.86 23.54 -5.41
N ASN A 75 9.15 23.33 -5.69
CA ASN A 75 10.19 23.14 -4.69
C ASN A 75 10.85 24.47 -4.25
N GLU A 76 10.49 25.61 -4.86
CA GLU A 76 11.10 26.93 -4.63
C GLU A 76 11.21 27.26 -3.14
N ARG A 77 10.10 27.18 -2.39
CA ARG A 77 10.07 27.53 -0.96
C ARG A 77 10.95 26.61 -0.10
N ILE A 78 11.08 25.34 -0.48
CA ILE A 78 11.94 24.37 0.22
C ILE A 78 13.41 24.69 -0.05
N ALA A 79 13.74 24.98 -1.32
CA ALA A 79 15.09 25.39 -1.72
C ALA A 79 15.52 26.68 -1.01
N LEU A 80 14.64 27.69 -0.97
CA LEU A 80 14.88 28.94 -0.28
C LEU A 80 15.15 28.72 1.22
N ARG A 81 14.34 27.90 1.90
CA ARG A 81 14.54 27.58 3.32
C ARG A 81 15.87 26.86 3.58
N ARG A 82 16.26 25.92 2.72
CA ARG A 82 17.55 25.23 2.81
C ARG A 82 18.71 26.21 2.63
N LEU A 83 18.63 27.07 1.61
CA LEU A 83 19.64 28.09 1.34
C LEU A 83 19.82 29.04 2.52
N GLN A 84 18.72 29.56 3.07
CA GLN A 84 18.76 30.41 4.26
C GLN A 84 19.39 29.70 5.46
N GLY A 85 19.14 28.40 5.64
CA GLY A 85 19.77 27.60 6.69
C GLY A 85 21.28 27.44 6.49
N VAL A 86 21.74 27.27 5.25
CA VAL A 86 23.17 27.20 4.91
C VAL A 86 23.86 28.55 5.10
N ILE A 87 23.24 29.65 4.69
CA ILE A 87 23.82 31.00 4.78
C ILE A 87 23.83 31.53 6.23
N LYS A 88 22.87 31.14 7.06
CA LYS A 88 22.79 31.55 8.47
C LYS A 88 23.63 30.69 9.41
N SER A 89 24.27 29.63 8.90
CA SER A 89 25.20 28.77 9.64
C SER A 89 26.63 29.31 9.55
#